data_AF-A0A2S4WHK5-F1
#
_entry.id   AF-A0A2S4WHK5-F1
#
_cell.length_a   1.000
_cell.length_b   1.000
_cell.length_c   1.000
_cell.angle_alpha   90.00
_cell.angle_beta   90.00
_cell.angle_gamma   90.00
#
_symmetry.space_group_name_H-M   'P 1'
#
loop_
_entity.id
_entity.type
_entity.pdbx_description
1 polymer ?
#
loop_
_entity_poly.entity_id
_entity_poly.type
_entity_poly.pdbx_seq_one_letter_code
_entity_poly.pdbx_strand_id
1 'polypeptide(L)'
;MRTGLKHCGPVDGLGCRVEATSIGSHNVFEAKCKVSPEISIESYCVIGAGCTVVAEPSLSTFKTMDKIDRLSTSEEQIETYKQSGVEIRNLVDYTVIFGDRSDSTKWSGEGLGQAKALHAKHLLYLSETLPKFHRTRTVVNSSSKPRDSLSSSKTAK
;
A
#
# COMPACT_ATOMS: atom_id res chain seq x y z
N MET A 1 -5.53 16.12 13.88
CA MET A 1 -4.83 15.54 12.72
C MET A 1 -5.45 14.17 12.45
N ARG A 2 -6.33 14.08 11.45
CA ARG A 2 -7.06 12.85 11.14
C ARG A 2 -6.12 11.94 10.35
N THR A 3 -5.53 10.94 11.00
CA THR A 3 -4.93 9.81 10.27
C THR A 3 -6.09 9.13 9.55
N GLY A 4 -6.19 9.36 8.25
CA GLY A 4 -7.23 8.75 7.43
C GLY A 4 -7.08 7.24 7.51
N LEU A 5 -7.93 6.59 8.30
CA LEU A 5 -8.20 5.16 8.16
C LEU A 5 -8.64 4.98 6.71
N LYS A 6 -7.72 4.50 5.88
CA LYS A 6 -8.02 4.03 4.54
C LYS A 6 -8.71 2.68 4.75
N HIS A 7 -9.98 2.77 5.16
CA HIS A 7 -10.91 1.64 5.14
C HIS A 7 -11.01 1.21 3.68
N CYS A 8 -10.24 0.19 3.32
CA CYS A 8 -10.57 -0.59 2.15
C CYS A 8 -11.80 -1.41 2.58
N GLY A 9 -12.99 -0.86 2.34
CA GLY A 9 -14.24 -1.54 2.65
C GLY A 9 -14.27 -2.93 2.01
N PRO A 10 -15.05 -3.87 2.56
CA PRO A 10 -15.16 -5.22 2.00
C PRO A 10 -15.53 -5.12 0.52
N VAL A 11 -14.57 -5.49 -0.34
CA VAL A 11 -14.85 -5.72 -1.76
C VAL A 11 -15.65 -7.01 -1.79
N ASP A 12 -16.98 -6.89 -1.96
CA ASP A 12 -18.00 -7.97 -1.89
C ASP A 12 -17.74 -9.18 -2.81
N GLY A 13 -16.62 -9.22 -3.56
CA GLY A 13 -16.17 -10.36 -4.37
C GLY A 13 -14.81 -10.96 -4.01
N LEU A 14 -13.97 -10.31 -3.20
CA LEU A 14 -12.57 -10.75 -2.97
C LEU A 14 -12.28 -11.27 -1.55
N GLY A 15 -13.22 -11.08 -0.61
CA GLY A 15 -13.09 -11.59 0.77
C GLY A 15 -11.92 -11.00 1.55
N CYS A 16 -11.32 -9.92 1.07
CA CYS A 16 -10.22 -9.22 1.74
C CYS A 16 -10.78 -8.24 2.78
N ARG A 17 -10.17 -8.19 3.97
CA ARG A 17 -10.47 -7.21 5.01
C ARG A 17 -9.18 -6.60 5.52
N VAL A 18 -8.92 -5.35 5.18
CA VAL A 18 -7.68 -4.65 5.55
C VAL A 18 -8.01 -3.47 6.44
N GLU A 19 -7.82 -3.67 7.74
CA GLU A 19 -7.91 -2.64 8.76
C GLU A 19 -6.50 -2.52 9.31
N ALA A 20 -5.77 -1.44 9.04
CA ALA A 20 -4.40 -1.24 9.53
C ALA A 20 -4.25 0.20 10.02
N THR A 21 -3.44 0.41 11.05
CA THR A 21 -3.20 1.74 11.63
C THR A 21 -2.52 2.67 10.62
N SER A 22 -1.56 2.14 9.85
CA SER A 22 -0.88 2.86 8.78
C SER A 22 -0.53 1.90 7.65
N ILE A 23 -0.66 2.39 6.41
CA ILE A 23 -0.33 1.63 5.20
C ILE A 23 0.59 2.50 4.34
N GLY A 24 1.78 1.98 4.06
CA GLY A 24 2.77 2.54 3.15
C GLY A 24 2.38 2.42 1.66
N SER A 25 3.38 2.50 0.79
CA SER A 25 3.18 2.55 -0.67
C SER A 25 3.57 1.25 -1.36
N HIS A 26 2.92 0.94 -2.49
CA HIS A 26 3.22 -0.24 -3.32
C HIS A 26 3.08 -1.59 -2.60
N ASN A 27 2.11 -1.69 -1.69
CA ASN A 27 1.78 -2.96 -1.05
C ASN A 27 0.84 -3.79 -1.92
N VAL A 28 0.99 -5.11 -1.86
CA VAL A 28 0.14 -6.07 -2.57
C VAL A 28 -0.65 -6.87 -1.55
N PHE A 29 -1.98 -6.86 -1.71
CA PHE A 29 -2.91 -7.64 -0.90
C PHE A 29 -3.60 -8.65 -1.80
N GLU A 30 -3.32 -9.94 -1.60
CA GLU A 30 -3.95 -11.00 -2.37
C GLU A 30 -5.35 -11.37 -1.85
N ALA A 31 -6.09 -12.19 -2.60
CA ALA A 31 -7.46 -12.54 -2.29
C ALA A 31 -7.62 -13.19 -0.91
N LYS A 32 -8.74 -12.91 -0.23
CA LYS A 32 -9.08 -13.44 1.11
C LYS A 32 -8.11 -13.07 2.25
N CYS A 33 -7.22 -12.11 2.07
CA CYS A 33 -6.33 -11.67 3.14
C CYS A 33 -7.11 -10.91 4.24
N LYS A 34 -6.70 -11.10 5.50
CA LYS A 34 -7.26 -10.38 6.65
C LYS A 34 -6.14 -9.69 7.41
N VAL A 35 -6.29 -8.41 7.71
CA VAL A 35 -5.32 -7.61 8.46
C VAL A 35 -6.02 -6.92 9.61
N SER A 36 -5.46 -7.06 10.82
CA SER A 36 -5.96 -6.44 12.04
C SER A 36 -5.54 -4.97 12.19
N PRO A 37 -6.41 -4.10 12.78
CA PRO A 37 -6.18 -2.66 12.89
C PRO A 37 -4.91 -2.29 13.67
N GLU A 38 -4.43 -3.20 14.51
CA GLU A 38 -3.25 -3.08 15.38
C GLU A 38 -1.92 -3.25 14.63
N ILE A 39 -1.94 -3.26 13.29
CA ILE A 39 -0.75 -3.42 12.46
C ILE A 39 -0.42 -2.12 11.72
N SER A 40 0.86 -1.79 11.66
CA SER A 40 1.41 -0.82 10.72
C SER A 40 2.15 -1.54 9.61
N ILE A 41 1.84 -1.21 8.35
CA ILE A 41 2.48 -1.78 7.16
C ILE A 41 3.30 -0.68 6.50
N GLU A 42 4.59 -0.93 6.30
CA GLU A 42 5.46 -0.03 5.53
C GLU A 42 5.25 -0.22 4.00
N SER A 43 6.28 -0.02 3.17
CA SER A 43 6.19 -0.02 1.72
C SER A 43 6.72 -1.32 1.11
N TYR A 44 6.23 -1.66 -0.09
CA TYR A 44 6.64 -2.86 -0.84
C TYR A 44 6.40 -4.19 -0.10
N CYS A 45 5.41 -4.22 0.80
CA CYS A 45 5.00 -5.43 1.50
C CYS A 45 4.00 -6.24 0.66
N VAL A 46 4.07 -7.56 0.77
CA VAL A 46 3.17 -8.49 0.07
C VAL A 46 2.46 -9.37 1.10
N ILE A 47 1.13 -9.37 1.07
CA ILE A 47 0.29 -10.24 1.89
C ILE A 47 -0.36 -11.27 0.98
N GLY A 48 0.04 -12.52 1.15
CA GLY A 48 -0.41 -13.65 0.35
C GLY A 48 -1.88 -14.00 0.55
N ALA A 49 -2.41 -14.82 -0.35
CA ALA A 49 -3.82 -15.20 -0.36
C ALA A 49 -4.20 -15.97 0.91
N GLY A 50 -5.36 -15.65 1.48
CA GLY A 50 -5.87 -16.30 2.68
C GLY A 50 -5.07 -16.05 3.97
N CYS A 51 -4.02 -15.21 3.94
CA CYS A 51 -3.21 -14.92 5.12
C CYS A 51 -3.98 -14.04 6.11
N THR A 52 -3.80 -14.30 7.41
CA THR A 52 -4.42 -13.50 8.49
C THR A 52 -3.33 -12.86 9.35
N VAL A 53 -3.05 -11.59 9.07
CA VAL A 53 -2.05 -10.82 9.81
C VAL A 53 -2.71 -10.26 11.06
N VAL A 54 -2.34 -10.83 12.20
CA VAL A 54 -2.79 -10.38 13.53
C VAL A 54 -1.56 -9.92 14.32
N ALA A 55 -1.74 -8.94 15.22
CA ALA A 55 -0.72 -8.63 16.21
C ALA A 55 -0.59 -9.83 17.15
N GLU A 56 0.62 -10.40 17.26
CA GLU A 56 0.79 -11.49 18.22
C GLU A 56 0.63 -10.92 19.63
N PRO A 57 -0.15 -11.59 20.50
CA PRO A 57 -0.15 -11.24 21.91
C PRO A 57 1.25 -11.57 22.45
N SER A 58 2.06 -10.53 22.67
CA SER A 58 3.41 -10.71 23.17
C SER A 58 3.39 -11.46 24.51
N LEU A 59 4.33 -12.38 24.73
CA LEU A 59 4.47 -13.08 26.02
C LEU A 59 4.64 -12.08 27.19
N SER A 60 5.16 -10.88 26.91
CA SER A 60 5.19 -9.77 27.86
C SER A 60 3.80 -9.43 28.38
N THR A 61 2.78 -9.36 27.52
CA THR A 61 1.38 -9.10 27.88
C THR A 61 0.85 -10.14 28.87
N PHE A 62 1.15 -11.43 28.64
CA PHE A 62 0.76 -12.49 29.57
C PHE A 62 1.52 -12.40 30.90
N LYS A 63 2.82 -12.10 30.88
CA LYS A 63 3.62 -11.91 32.10
C LYS A 63 3.19 -10.69 32.93
N THR A 64 2.68 -9.63 32.31
CA THR A 64 2.10 -8.50 33.07
C THR A 64 0.78 -8.88 33.70
N MET A 65 -0.06 -9.69 33.05
CA MET A 65 -1.33 -10.16 33.62
C MET A 65 -1.11 -11.02 34.87
N ASP A 66 -0.12 -11.93 34.85
CA ASP A 66 0.27 -12.73 36.03
C ASP A 66 0.80 -11.87 37.19
N LYS A 67 1.41 -10.71 36.89
CA LYS A 67 1.86 -9.75 37.91
C LYS A 67 0.70 -8.95 38.51
N ILE A 68 -0.31 -8.63 37.70
CA ILE A 68 -1.50 -7.90 38.14
C ILE A 68 -2.34 -8.77 39.09
N ASP A 69 -2.52 -10.06 38.78
CA ASP A 69 -3.26 -11.00 39.63
C ASP A 69 -2.58 -11.24 40.99
N ARG A 70 -1.24 -11.09 41.05
CA ARG A 70 -0.45 -11.21 42.28
C ARG A 70 -0.37 -9.92 43.11
N LEU A 71 -0.83 -8.77 42.61
CA LEU A 71 -0.70 -7.46 43.26
C LEU A 71 -2.05 -6.90 43.77
N SER A 72 -2.95 -7.75 44.25
CA SER A 72 -4.18 -7.34 44.94
C SER A 72 -3.95 -6.86 46.38
N THR A 73 -2.92 -6.04 46.61
CA THR A 73 -2.68 -5.31 47.88
C THR A 73 -2.01 -3.97 47.59
N SER A 74 -2.66 -2.88 48.01
CA SER A 74 -2.34 -1.44 47.87
C SER A 74 -2.76 -0.75 46.56
N GLU A 75 -3.66 0.22 46.70
CA GLU A 75 -4.56 0.78 45.68
C GLU A 75 -3.97 1.95 44.85
N GLU A 76 -2.67 2.27 44.94
CA GLU A 76 -2.14 3.53 44.39
C GLU A 76 -1.38 3.43 43.04
N GLN A 77 -1.41 2.31 42.31
CA GLN A 77 -0.65 2.16 41.04
C GLN A 77 -1.49 1.71 39.83
N ILE A 78 -2.78 2.04 39.79
CA ILE A 78 -3.71 1.60 38.73
C ILE A 78 -3.70 2.56 37.52
N GLU A 79 -3.30 3.82 37.67
CA GLU A 79 -3.34 4.82 36.58
C GLU A 79 -2.23 4.63 35.52
N THR A 80 -1.15 3.93 35.84
CA THR A 80 -0.02 3.72 34.91
C THR A 80 -0.16 2.48 34.02
N TYR A 81 -1.09 1.56 34.34
CA TYR A 81 -1.25 0.26 33.65
C TYR A 81 -2.45 0.16 32.71
N LYS A 82 -3.27 1.22 32.61
CA LYS A 82 -4.30 1.32 31.56
C LYS A 82 -3.72 1.78 30.21
N GLN A 83 -2.45 2.18 30.21
CA GLN A 83 -1.73 2.75 29.08
C GLN A 83 -0.75 1.77 28.42
N SER A 84 -0.77 0.47 28.71
CA SER A 84 -0.08 -0.50 27.84
C SER A 84 -1.00 -0.82 26.67
N GLY A 85 -1.13 0.17 25.79
CA GLY A 85 -1.77 0.03 24.49
C GLY A 85 -1.22 -1.18 23.77
N VAL A 86 -2.06 -1.81 22.96
CA VAL A 86 -1.66 -2.91 22.09
C VAL A 86 -0.42 -2.47 21.33
N GLU A 87 0.71 -3.17 21.55
CA GLU A 87 1.95 -2.94 20.80
C GLU A 87 1.62 -3.12 19.32
N ILE A 88 1.69 -2.02 18.57
CA ILE A 88 1.37 -2.02 17.14
C ILE A 88 2.42 -2.87 16.44
N ARG A 89 2.02 -4.00 15.85
CA ARG A 89 2.93 -4.87 15.08
C ARG A 89 3.35 -4.14 13.81
N ASN A 90 4.63 -3.82 13.68
CA ASN A 90 5.16 -3.17 12.48
C ASN A 90 5.70 -4.19 11.46
N LEU A 91 5.16 -4.16 10.24
CA LEU A 91 5.69 -4.87 9.08
C LEU A 91 6.66 -3.95 8.34
N VAL A 92 7.94 -4.26 8.46
CA VAL A 92 9.05 -3.52 7.84
C VAL A 92 8.99 -3.63 6.31
N ASP A 93 9.57 -2.65 5.61
CA ASP A 93 9.71 -2.63 4.16
C ASP A 93 10.17 -3.98 3.58
N TYR A 94 9.57 -4.35 2.43
CA TYR A 94 9.82 -5.60 1.70
C TYR A 94 9.47 -6.89 2.46
N THR A 95 8.59 -6.81 3.45
CA THR A 95 8.10 -8.03 4.14
C THR A 95 7.04 -8.74 3.29
N VAL A 96 7.22 -10.04 3.10
CA VAL A 96 6.27 -10.94 2.45
C VAL A 96 5.68 -11.85 3.52
N ILE A 97 4.36 -11.85 3.64
CA ILE A 97 3.62 -12.76 4.53
C ILE A 97 2.90 -13.79 3.68
N PHE A 98 3.09 -15.07 3.99
CA PHE A 98 2.48 -16.17 3.26
C PHE A 98 2.08 -17.33 4.18
N GLY A 99 1.28 -18.24 3.64
CA GLY A 99 0.84 -19.43 4.33
C GLY A 99 -0.27 -19.19 5.35
N ASP A 100 -0.94 -20.27 5.73
CA ASP A 100 -2.05 -20.23 6.69
C ASP A 100 -1.60 -19.74 8.09
N ARG A 101 -0.35 -20.06 8.45
CA ARG A 101 0.27 -19.64 9.71
C ARG A 101 0.81 -18.21 9.69
N SER A 102 0.67 -17.50 8.56
CA SER A 102 1.16 -16.13 8.39
C SER A 102 2.66 -15.99 8.67
N ASP A 103 3.44 -16.88 8.06
CA ASP A 103 4.90 -16.84 8.12
C ASP A 103 5.41 -15.60 7.37
N SER A 104 6.47 -14.98 7.89
CA SER A 104 7.05 -13.77 7.29
C SER A 104 8.45 -14.02 6.77
N THR A 105 8.74 -13.50 5.58
CA THR A 105 10.07 -13.48 4.97
C THR A 105 10.39 -12.08 4.49
N LYS A 106 11.67 -11.69 4.56
CA LYS A 106 12.14 -10.43 3.99
C LYS A 106 12.55 -10.64 2.54
N TRP A 107 11.92 -9.92 1.62
CA TRP A 107 12.33 -9.90 0.22
C TRP A 107 13.47 -8.89 0.03
N SER A 108 14.42 -9.23 -0.84
CA SER A 108 15.57 -8.38 -1.16
C SER A 108 15.22 -7.17 -2.03
N GLY A 109 14.01 -7.12 -2.61
CA GLY A 109 13.61 -6.11 -3.59
C GLY A 109 14.32 -6.24 -4.95
N GLU A 110 15.12 -7.29 -5.12
CA GLU A 110 15.85 -7.58 -6.35
C GLU A 110 14.84 -7.94 -7.47
N GLY A 111 14.97 -7.28 -8.62
CA GLY A 111 14.06 -7.46 -9.77
C GLY A 111 13.02 -6.35 -9.95
N LEU A 112 12.77 -5.49 -8.97
CA LEU A 112 11.82 -4.36 -9.14
C LEU A 112 12.26 -3.40 -10.25
N GLY A 113 13.57 -3.09 -10.31
CA GLY A 113 14.14 -2.26 -11.37
C GLY A 113 14.08 -2.93 -12.74
N GLN A 114 14.27 -4.24 -12.80
CA GLN A 114 14.19 -5.02 -14.03
C GLN A 114 12.76 -5.05 -14.57
N ALA A 115 11.76 -5.26 -13.71
CA ALA A 115 10.35 -5.20 -14.08
C ALA A 115 9.94 -3.82 -14.60
N LYS A 116 10.41 -2.73 -13.95
CA LYS A 116 10.19 -1.36 -14.45
C LYS A 116 10.85 -1.11 -15.80
N ALA A 117 12.09 -1.57 -15.98
CA ALA A 117 12.81 -1.43 -17.25
C ALA A 117 12.13 -2.22 -18.38
N LEU A 118 11.69 -3.46 -18.09
CA LEU A 118 10.93 -4.30 -19.03
C LEU A 118 9.62 -3.63 -19.42
N HIS A 119 8.86 -3.11 -18.44
CA HIS A 119 7.61 -2.40 -18.69
C HIS A 119 7.84 -1.13 -19.52
N ALA A 120 8.87 -0.33 -19.22
CA ALA A 120 9.22 0.85 -20.01
C ALA A 120 9.57 0.49 -21.46
N LYS A 121 10.35 -0.57 -21.67
CA LYS A 121 10.66 -1.09 -23.02
C LYS A 121 9.41 -1.58 -23.74
N HIS A 122 8.51 -2.24 -23.04
CA HIS A 122 7.26 -2.72 -23.61
C HIS A 122 6.34 -1.57 -24.04
N LEU A 123 6.24 -0.51 -23.23
CA LEU A 123 5.49 0.69 -23.59
C LEU A 123 6.05 1.38 -24.83
N LEU A 124 7.38 1.49 -24.94
CA LEU A 124 8.03 2.03 -26.14
C LEU A 124 7.70 1.18 -27.37
N TYR A 125 7.83 -0.15 -27.26
CA TYR A 125 7.49 -1.07 -28.34
C TYR A 125 6.04 -0.91 -28.80
N LEU A 126 5.08 -0.85 -27.86
CA LEU A 126 3.67 -0.62 -28.18
C LEU A 126 3.47 0.74 -28.85
N SER A 127 4.13 1.80 -28.38
CA SER A 127 4.04 3.13 -29.00
C SER A 127 4.53 3.16 -30.46
N GLU A 128 5.53 2.36 -30.79
CA GLU A 128 6.10 2.27 -32.15
C GLU A 128 5.32 1.34 -33.08
N THR A 129 4.58 0.37 -32.52
CA THR A 129 3.92 -0.70 -33.28
C THR A 129 2.42 -0.47 -33.42
N LEU A 130 1.74 0.01 -32.38
CA LEU A 130 0.30 0.26 -32.41
C LEU A 130 -0.10 1.18 -33.57
N PRO A 131 0.60 2.30 -33.88
CA PRO A 131 0.25 3.15 -35.02
C PRO A 131 0.45 2.48 -36.39
N LYS A 132 1.36 1.50 -36.50
CA LYS A 132 1.60 0.76 -37.76
C LYS A 132 0.46 -0.20 -38.09
N PHE A 133 -0.16 -0.78 -37.07
CA PHE A 133 -1.21 -1.79 -37.24
C PHE A 133 -2.63 -1.24 -37.04
N HIS A 134 -2.81 -0.22 -36.22
CA HIS A 134 -4.11 0.34 -35.91
C HIS A 134 -4.30 1.66 -36.65
N ARG A 135 -5.07 1.61 -37.75
CA ARG A 135 -5.53 2.81 -38.46
C ARG A 135 -6.58 3.52 -37.61
N THR A 136 -6.17 4.50 -36.80
CA THR A 136 -7.13 5.38 -36.15
C THR A 136 -7.73 6.30 -37.20
N ARG A 137 -9.06 6.28 -37.32
CA ARG A 137 -9.78 7.23 -38.17
C ARG A 137 -9.67 8.61 -37.51
N THR A 138 -8.84 9.49 -38.04
CA THR A 138 -8.79 10.88 -37.60
C THR A 138 -10.13 11.53 -37.95
N VAL A 139 -11.00 11.72 -36.95
CA VAL A 139 -12.13 12.63 -37.09
C VAL A 139 -11.55 14.03 -37.02
N VAL A 140 -11.22 14.59 -38.19
CA VAL A 140 -10.89 16.01 -38.32
C VAL A 140 -12.11 16.81 -37.88
N ASN A 141 -12.08 17.32 -36.65
CA ASN A 141 -13.08 18.27 -36.19
C ASN A 141 -12.81 19.60 -36.91
N SER A 142 -13.65 19.93 -37.89
CA SER A 142 -13.46 21.02 -38.86
C SER A 142 -13.64 22.44 -38.26
N SER A 143 -13.32 22.67 -36.99
CA SER A 143 -13.67 23.93 -36.29
C SER A 143 -12.51 24.79 -35.80
N SER A 144 -11.24 24.42 -36.01
CA SER A 144 -10.11 25.31 -35.70
C SER A 144 -9.52 25.92 -36.96
N LYS A 145 -10.08 27.05 -37.42
CA LYS A 145 -9.40 27.92 -38.38
C LYS A 145 -8.12 28.48 -37.72
N PRO A 146 -6.95 28.43 -38.39
CA PRO A 146 -5.75 29.08 -37.89
C PRO A 146 -5.90 30.60 -37.96
N ARG A 147 -5.44 31.31 -36.92
CA ARG A 147 -5.34 32.78 -36.95
C ARG A 147 -4.15 33.15 -37.83
N ASP A 148 -4.42 33.85 -38.91
CA ASP A 148 -3.40 34.35 -39.83
C ASP A 148 -2.35 35.18 -39.08
N SER A 149 -1.09 34.80 -39.25
CA SER A 149 0.08 35.59 -38.88
C SER A 149 0.16 36.80 -39.80
N LEU A 150 -0.12 38.00 -39.27
CA LEU A 150 0.22 39.25 -39.95
C LEU A 150 1.73 39.43 -39.95
N SER A 151 2.32 39.19 -41.12
CA SER A 151 3.67 39.59 -41.49
C SER A 151 3.75 41.10 -41.77
N SER A 152 4.89 41.68 -41.37
CA SER A 152 5.60 42.81 -42.02
C SER A 152 5.22 44.25 -41.64
N SER A 153 6.16 44.97 -41.01
CA SER A 153 6.76 46.16 -41.64
C SER A 153 7.97 46.76 -40.87
N LYS A 154 9.12 46.75 -41.57
CA LYS A 154 10.10 47.84 -41.77
C LYS A 154 11.00 48.32 -40.61
N THR A 155 12.27 47.96 -40.77
CA THR A 155 13.49 48.68 -40.38
C THR A 155 13.51 50.11 -40.95
N ALA A 156 13.70 51.13 -40.11
CA ALA A 156 14.31 52.42 -40.44
C ALA A 156 14.35 53.33 -39.18
N LYS A 157 15.51 53.48 -38.52
CA LYS A 157 16.45 54.60 -38.70
C LYS A 157 17.55 54.51 -37.64
#